data_AF-A0A7J3SAL6-F1
#
_entry.id   AF-A0A7J3SAL6-F1
#
_cell.length_a   1.000
_cell.length_b   1.000
_cell.length_c   1.000
_cell.angle_alpha   90.00
_cell.angle_beta   90.00
_cell.angle_gamma   90.00
#
_symmetry.space_group_name_H-M   'P 1'
#
loop_
_entity.id
_entity.type
_entity.pdbx_description
1 polymer ?
#
loop_
_entity_poly.entity_id
_entity_poly.type
_entity_poly.pdbx_seq_one_letter_code
_entity_poly.pdbx_strand_id
1 'polypeptide(L)'
;LKEILSLLDRSELKIPILLDLGFARGLEYYTGIIFECFSSKNNKLALGGGGRYDNLIELFGGPPTPAVGYAPGIDRIILALNEEKIELNIEKHKKTIVISLSREFIHHAIKMASILRESGIPTEVEVMGRDLKKALSYANSRNFDYAIIIGSIEVNEGKITLKDLNKGEQYKMSIEETINMIKTS
;
A
#
# COMPACT_ATOMS: atom_id res chain seq x y z
N LEU A 1 -13.94 36.27 -3.59
CA LEU A 1 -14.41 35.56 -2.36
C LEU A 1 -15.93 35.36 -2.34
N LYS A 2 -16.76 36.41 -2.35
CA LYS A 2 -18.24 36.28 -2.35
C LYS A 2 -18.78 35.32 -3.41
N GLU A 3 -18.25 35.42 -4.63
CA GLU A 3 -18.61 34.53 -5.75
C GLU A 3 -18.25 33.07 -5.47
N ILE A 4 -17.05 32.80 -4.93
CA ILE A 4 -16.61 31.44 -4.56
C ILE A 4 -17.53 30.84 -3.49
N LEU A 5 -17.85 31.61 -2.45
CA LEU A 5 -18.77 31.15 -1.41
C LEU A 5 -20.18 30.90 -1.96
N SER A 6 -20.66 31.76 -2.86
CA SER A 6 -21.95 31.57 -3.54
C SER A 6 -21.98 30.31 -4.41
N LEU A 7 -20.88 29.99 -5.12
CA LEU A 7 -20.77 28.76 -5.90
C LEU A 7 -20.79 27.52 -5.01
N LEU A 8 -20.10 27.55 -3.87
CA LEU A 8 -20.09 26.45 -2.91
C LEU A 8 -21.47 26.22 -2.31
N ASP A 9 -22.19 27.28 -1.91
CA ASP A 9 -23.57 27.19 -1.43
C ASP A 9 -24.51 26.56 -2.48
N ARG A 10 -24.38 27.00 -3.74
CA ARG A 10 -25.22 26.51 -4.85
C ARG A 10 -24.85 25.11 -5.34
N SER A 11 -23.69 24.60 -4.96
CA SER A 11 -23.24 23.26 -5.36
C SER A 11 -23.94 22.14 -4.57
N GLU A 12 -24.70 22.48 -3.52
CA GLU A 12 -25.32 21.54 -2.57
C GLU A 12 -24.31 20.64 -1.84
N LEU A 13 -23.01 20.91 -1.98
CA LEU A 13 -21.95 20.23 -1.26
C LEU A 13 -21.89 20.74 0.18
N LYS A 14 -22.02 19.83 1.15
CA LYS A 14 -21.85 20.13 2.57
C LYS A 14 -20.36 20.16 2.91
N ILE A 15 -19.69 21.25 2.57
CA ILE A 15 -18.28 21.46 2.88
C ILE A 15 -18.19 22.39 4.10
N PRO A 16 -17.69 21.93 5.26
CA PRO A 16 -17.46 22.80 6.41
C PRO A 16 -16.37 23.82 6.05
N ILE A 17 -16.72 25.11 6.09
CA ILE A 17 -15.80 26.21 5.77
C ILE A 17 -15.73 27.15 6.97
N LEU A 18 -14.51 27.43 7.41
CA LEU A 18 -14.20 28.49 8.35
C LEU A 18 -13.54 29.64 7.59
N LEU A 19 -14.17 30.81 7.56
CA LEU A 19 -13.56 32.00 6.99
C LEU A 19 -12.71 32.70 8.05
N ASP A 20 -11.40 32.68 7.85
CA ASP A 20 -10.44 33.40 8.70
C ASP A 20 -9.80 34.55 7.90
N LEU A 21 -10.12 35.79 8.27
CA LEU A 21 -9.57 36.99 7.64
C LEU A 21 -8.18 37.36 8.17
N GLY A 22 -7.73 36.73 9.26
CA GLY A 22 -6.38 36.86 9.80
C GLY A 22 -5.41 35.81 9.24
N PHE A 23 -5.91 34.84 8.48
CA PHE A 23 -5.08 33.81 7.87
C PHE A 23 -4.17 34.41 6.80
N ALA A 24 -2.86 34.25 7.00
CA ALA A 24 -1.83 34.61 6.04
C ALA A 24 -0.82 33.47 5.93
N ARG A 25 -0.27 33.25 4.73
CA ARG A 25 0.83 32.29 4.52
C ARG A 25 2.10 33.05 4.21
N GLY A 26 3.24 32.54 4.67
CA GLY A 26 4.56 33.15 4.46
C GLY A 26 5.12 33.01 3.04
N LEU A 27 4.26 32.74 2.04
CA LEU A 27 4.65 32.57 0.64
C LEU A 27 4.04 33.71 -0.16
N GLU A 28 4.90 34.61 -0.64
CA GLU A 28 4.49 35.85 -1.31
C GLU A 28 3.87 35.64 -2.70
N TYR A 29 3.87 34.42 -3.22
CA TYR A 29 3.39 34.13 -4.58
C TYR A 29 1.86 34.05 -4.72
N TYR A 30 1.11 34.05 -3.62
CA TYR A 30 -0.36 33.98 -3.68
C TYR A 30 -0.96 35.34 -4.08
N THR A 31 -1.82 35.33 -5.10
CA THR A 31 -2.47 36.53 -5.66
C THR A 31 -3.96 36.61 -5.35
N GLY A 32 -4.53 35.59 -4.70
CA GLY A 32 -5.96 35.51 -4.43
C GLY A 32 -6.29 34.72 -3.17
N ILE A 33 -7.31 33.86 -3.24
CA ILE A 33 -7.70 33.05 -2.10
C ILE A 33 -6.56 32.11 -1.68
N ILE A 34 -6.44 31.90 -0.38
CA ILE A 34 -5.61 30.87 0.24
C ILE A 34 -6.51 30.02 1.13
N PHE A 35 -6.20 28.72 1.22
CA PHE A 35 -7.01 27.77 1.99
C PHE A 35 -6.15 26.63 2.53
N GLU A 36 -6.59 26.07 3.64
CA GLU A 36 -6.04 24.86 4.25
C GLU A 36 -7.17 23.87 4.55
N CYS A 37 -6.87 22.58 4.43
CA CYS A 37 -7.77 21.51 4.83
C CYS A 37 -7.28 20.95 6.16
N PHE A 38 -8.18 20.78 7.12
CA PHE A 38 -7.85 20.33 8.46
C PHE A 38 -8.45 18.94 8.76
N SER A 39 -7.85 18.23 9.73
CA SER A 39 -8.33 16.93 10.18
C SER A 39 -9.70 17.01 10.85
N SER A 40 -10.50 15.96 10.64
CA SER A 40 -11.95 15.95 10.93
C SER A 40 -12.28 16.04 12.42
N LYS A 41 -11.50 15.35 13.28
CA LYS A 41 -11.86 15.20 14.69
C LYS A 41 -11.49 16.38 15.57
N ASN A 42 -10.53 17.21 15.15
CA ASN A 42 -9.98 18.25 16.02
C ASN A 42 -9.69 19.58 15.34
N ASN A 43 -9.77 19.71 14.00
CA ASN A 43 -9.37 20.91 13.26
C ASN A 43 -7.98 21.47 13.64
N LYS A 44 -7.12 20.65 14.27
CA LYS A 44 -5.83 21.07 14.82
C LYS A 44 -4.66 20.80 13.88
N LEU A 45 -4.86 19.88 12.94
CA LEU A 45 -3.82 19.45 12.02
C LEU A 45 -4.18 19.85 10.61
N ALA A 46 -3.44 20.78 10.04
CA ALA A 46 -3.50 21.09 8.62
C ALA A 46 -2.98 19.87 7.84
N LEU A 47 -3.85 19.26 7.04
CA LEU A 47 -3.56 18.11 6.17
C LEU A 47 -2.92 18.54 4.86
N GLY A 48 -3.04 19.81 4.50
CA GLY A 48 -2.51 20.39 3.28
C GLY A 48 -3.12 21.75 3.03
N GLY A 49 -2.63 22.44 2.01
CA GLY A 49 -3.15 23.76 1.68
C GLY A 49 -2.79 24.19 0.28
N GLY A 50 -3.36 25.31 -0.10
CA GLY A 50 -3.29 25.81 -1.44
C GLY A 50 -3.80 27.23 -1.55
N GLY A 51 -3.97 27.65 -2.79
CA GLY A 51 -4.43 28.99 -3.11
C GLY A 51 -4.21 29.34 -4.56
N ARG A 52 -4.61 30.57 -4.91
CA ARG A 52 -4.47 31.14 -6.25
C ARG A 52 -3.15 31.91 -6.37
N TYR A 53 -2.40 31.69 -7.45
CA TYR A 53 -1.06 32.22 -7.70
C TYR A 53 -0.86 32.58 -9.17
N ASP A 54 -1.41 33.71 -9.60
CA ASP A 54 -1.47 34.04 -11.03
C ASP A 54 -0.12 34.39 -11.67
N ASN A 55 0.84 34.84 -10.85
CA ASN A 55 2.12 35.37 -11.34
C ASN A 55 3.26 34.35 -11.25
N LEU A 56 3.03 33.18 -10.64
CA LEU A 56 4.10 32.24 -10.33
C LEU A 56 4.73 31.62 -11.59
N ILE A 57 3.91 31.27 -12.58
CA ILE A 57 4.39 30.64 -13.82
C ILE A 57 5.21 31.64 -14.65
N GLU A 58 4.78 32.91 -14.68
CA GLU A 58 5.50 34.00 -15.35
C GLU A 58 6.86 34.27 -14.70
N LEU A 59 6.94 34.22 -13.36
CA LEU A 59 8.19 34.40 -12.61
C LEU A 59 9.28 33.39 -13.03
N PHE A 60 8.88 32.19 -13.48
CA PHE A 60 9.79 31.14 -13.96
C PHE A 60 9.98 31.12 -15.48
N GLY A 61 9.57 32.17 -16.20
CA GLY A 61 9.78 32.33 -17.64
C GLY A 61 8.71 31.69 -18.53
N GLY A 62 7.59 31.23 -17.96
CA GLY A 62 6.41 30.86 -18.72
C GLY A 62 5.58 32.08 -19.16
N PRO A 63 4.55 31.89 -20.00
CA PRO A 63 3.60 32.96 -20.28
C PRO A 63 2.75 33.29 -19.04
N PRO A 64 2.17 34.51 -18.96
CA PRO A 64 1.20 34.86 -17.91
C PRO A 64 0.08 33.84 -17.83
N THR A 65 0.04 33.08 -16.74
CA THR A 65 -0.85 31.92 -16.59
C THR A 65 -1.46 31.89 -15.19
N PRO A 66 -2.70 32.38 -15.03
CA PRO A 66 -3.49 32.23 -13.81
C PRO A 66 -3.58 30.77 -13.35
N ALA A 67 -3.31 30.51 -12.08
CA ALA A 67 -3.29 29.16 -11.54
C ALA A 67 -3.86 29.09 -10.11
N VAL A 68 -4.45 27.96 -9.78
CA VAL A 68 -4.87 27.58 -8.43
C VAL A 68 -4.47 26.13 -8.20
N GLY A 69 -3.99 25.83 -7.01
CA GLY A 69 -3.51 24.49 -6.69
C GLY A 69 -3.66 24.17 -5.21
N TYR A 70 -3.51 22.89 -4.90
CA TYR A 70 -3.55 22.34 -3.55
C TYR A 70 -2.47 21.27 -3.43
N ALA A 71 -1.72 21.32 -2.33
CA ALA A 71 -0.70 20.33 -2.01
C ALA A 71 -1.13 19.56 -0.74
N PRO A 72 -1.44 18.26 -0.85
CA PRO A 72 -1.65 17.41 0.32
C PRO A 72 -0.31 17.14 1.02
N GLY A 73 -0.28 17.27 2.34
CA GLY A 73 0.84 16.85 3.18
C GLY A 73 0.70 15.37 3.52
N ILE A 74 1.36 14.49 2.76
CA ILE A 74 1.25 13.03 2.95
C ILE A 74 1.60 12.61 4.38
N ASP A 75 2.69 13.14 4.94
CA ASP A 75 3.08 12.86 6.34
C ASP A 75 2.02 13.33 7.35
N ARG A 76 1.36 14.47 7.06
CA ARG A 76 0.29 15.02 7.90
C ARG A 76 -0.97 14.16 7.83
N ILE A 77 -1.28 13.63 6.65
CA ILE A 77 -2.40 12.70 6.46
C ILE A 77 -2.13 11.40 7.22
N ILE A 78 -0.93 10.81 7.09
CA ILE A 78 -0.55 9.60 7.84
C ILE A 78 -0.63 9.84 9.35
N LEU A 79 -0.14 10.99 9.82
CA LEU A 79 -0.25 11.37 11.22
C LEU A 79 -1.71 11.46 11.68
N ALA A 80 -2.57 12.10 10.88
CA ALA A 80 -4.01 12.21 11.18
C ALA A 80 -4.68 10.84 11.24
N LEU A 81 -4.37 9.93 10.29
CA LEU A 81 -4.89 8.57 10.29
C LEU A 81 -4.51 7.82 11.58
N ASN A 82 -3.26 7.96 12.02
CA ASN A 82 -2.78 7.33 13.25
C ASN A 82 -3.43 7.92 14.51
N GLU A 83 -3.55 9.25 14.62
CA GLU A 83 -4.19 9.93 15.75
C GLU A 83 -5.69 9.62 15.84
N GLU A 84 -6.36 9.59 14.69
CA GLU A 84 -7.80 9.30 14.61
C GLU A 84 -8.12 7.81 14.68
N LYS A 85 -7.08 6.94 14.71
CA LYS A 85 -7.14 5.48 14.68
C LYS A 85 -7.96 4.96 13.49
N ILE A 86 -7.77 5.57 12.33
CA ILE A 86 -8.40 5.15 11.08
C ILE A 86 -7.63 3.95 10.54
N GLU A 87 -8.25 2.78 10.53
CA GLU A 87 -7.69 1.60 9.89
C GLU A 87 -7.87 1.71 8.37
N LEU A 88 -6.76 1.62 7.64
CA LEU A 88 -6.81 1.51 6.20
C LEU A 88 -7.17 0.07 5.84
N ASN A 89 -8.23 -0.09 5.06
CA ASN A 89 -8.58 -1.38 4.47
C ASN A 89 -7.63 -1.68 3.30
N ILE A 90 -6.39 -2.02 3.62
CA ILE A 90 -5.39 -2.48 2.66
C ILE A 90 -5.57 -3.97 2.53
N GLU A 91 -5.85 -4.45 1.31
CA GLU A 91 -5.87 -5.88 1.03
C GLU A 91 -4.52 -6.49 1.42
N LYS A 92 -4.53 -7.28 2.50
CA LYS A 92 -3.37 -8.04 2.93
C LYS A 92 -3.33 -9.32 2.11
N HIS A 93 -2.48 -9.34 1.09
CA HIS A 93 -2.19 -10.58 0.40
C HIS A 93 -1.30 -11.47 1.27
N LYS A 94 -1.63 -12.76 1.32
CA LYS A 94 -0.83 -13.75 2.04
C LYS A 94 0.51 -13.98 1.34
N LYS A 95 1.59 -13.96 2.12
CA LYS A 95 2.95 -14.16 1.62
C LYS A 95 3.29 -15.64 1.65
N THR A 96 3.74 -16.15 0.51
CA THR A 96 4.18 -17.55 0.38
C THR A 96 5.68 -17.62 0.08
N ILE A 97 6.38 -18.60 0.63
CA ILE A 97 7.75 -18.92 0.25
C ILE A 97 7.85 -20.36 -0.26
N VAL A 98 8.58 -20.58 -1.35
CA VAL A 98 8.88 -21.92 -1.86
C VAL A 98 10.30 -22.31 -1.45
N ILE A 99 10.43 -23.42 -0.74
CA ILE A 99 11.67 -23.96 -0.17
C ILE A 99 12.03 -25.24 -0.93
N SER A 100 13.19 -25.23 -1.56
CA SER A 100 13.77 -26.43 -2.18
C SER A 100 14.63 -27.19 -1.17
N LEU A 101 14.43 -28.50 -0.99
CA LEU A 101 15.21 -29.30 -0.05
C LEU A 101 16.66 -29.55 -0.52
N SER A 102 16.93 -29.39 -1.81
CA SER A 102 18.27 -29.47 -2.38
C SER A 102 18.42 -28.49 -3.55
N ARG A 103 19.65 -28.21 -3.99
CA ARG A 103 19.89 -27.37 -5.18
C ARG A 103 19.35 -27.99 -6.47
N GLU A 104 19.24 -29.32 -6.51
CA GLU A 104 18.69 -30.04 -7.65
C GLU A 104 17.26 -29.59 -7.97
N PHE A 105 16.42 -29.38 -6.95
CA PHE A 105 15.00 -29.04 -7.15
C PHE A 105 14.71 -27.54 -7.26
N ILE A 106 15.72 -26.67 -7.31
CA ILE A 106 15.50 -25.21 -7.33
C ILE A 106 14.68 -24.76 -8.56
N HIS A 107 14.86 -25.43 -9.70
CA HIS A 107 14.11 -25.13 -10.92
C HIS A 107 12.60 -25.45 -10.77
N HIS A 108 12.25 -26.47 -10.00
CA HIS A 108 10.86 -26.76 -9.64
C HIS A 108 10.29 -25.69 -8.70
N ALA A 109 11.10 -25.19 -7.75
CA ALA A 109 10.69 -24.09 -6.87
C ALA A 109 10.43 -22.79 -7.64
N ILE A 110 11.26 -22.47 -8.64
CA ILE A 110 11.05 -21.32 -9.52
C ILE A 110 9.77 -21.49 -10.34
N LYS A 111 9.53 -22.67 -10.92
CA LYS A 111 8.30 -22.97 -11.67
C LYS A 111 7.06 -22.79 -10.79
N MET A 112 7.10 -23.33 -9.57
CA MET A 112 5.99 -23.20 -8.60
C MET A 112 5.73 -21.73 -8.25
N ALA A 113 6.79 -20.95 -7.97
CA ALA A 113 6.64 -19.54 -7.69
C ALA A 113 6.03 -18.76 -8.88
N SER A 114 6.34 -19.13 -10.12
CA SER A 114 5.70 -18.52 -11.31
C SER A 114 4.19 -18.76 -11.31
N ILE A 115 3.77 -20.02 -11.16
CA ILE A 115 2.34 -20.41 -11.18
C ILE A 115 1.55 -19.67 -10.08
N LEU A 116 2.12 -19.57 -8.88
CA LEU A 116 1.47 -18.87 -7.76
C LEU A 116 1.35 -17.36 -8.02
N ARG A 117 2.40 -16.73 -8.56
CA ARG A 117 2.38 -15.31 -8.92
C ARG A 117 1.39 -15.01 -10.05
N GLU A 118 1.33 -15.85 -11.08
CA GLU A 118 0.33 -15.77 -12.16
C GLU A 118 -1.10 -15.92 -11.61
N SER A 119 -1.25 -16.63 -10.50
CA SER A 119 -2.51 -16.75 -9.77
C SER A 119 -2.80 -15.59 -8.81
N GLY A 120 -1.94 -14.58 -8.72
CA GLY A 120 -2.11 -13.42 -7.84
C GLY A 120 -1.62 -13.63 -6.40
N ILE A 121 -0.82 -14.67 -6.13
CA ILE A 121 -0.29 -14.97 -4.79
C ILE A 121 1.15 -14.46 -4.69
N PRO A 122 1.45 -13.48 -3.81
CA PRO A 122 2.81 -13.01 -3.57
C PRO A 122 3.69 -14.16 -3.07
N THR A 123 4.69 -14.51 -3.89
CA THR A 123 5.52 -15.70 -3.64
C THR A 123 7.01 -15.41 -3.80
N GLU A 124 7.81 -15.82 -2.83
CA GLU A 124 9.27 -15.82 -2.87
C GLU A 124 9.85 -17.24 -3.01
N VAL A 125 11.12 -17.34 -3.40
CA VAL A 125 11.85 -18.60 -3.48
C VAL A 125 13.05 -18.53 -2.54
N GLU A 126 13.25 -19.56 -1.72
CA GLU A 126 14.47 -19.74 -0.95
C GLU A 126 15.63 -20.08 -1.90
N VAL A 127 16.54 -19.14 -2.10
CA VAL A 127 17.67 -19.29 -3.04
C VAL A 127 19.03 -19.41 -2.37
N MET A 128 19.09 -19.30 -1.03
CA MET A 128 20.37 -19.35 -0.30
C MET A 128 20.82 -20.78 0.00
N GLY A 129 20.00 -21.79 -0.33
CA GLY A 129 20.32 -23.19 -0.08
C GLY A 129 20.34 -23.48 1.42
N ARG A 130 19.48 -22.80 2.17
CA ARG A 130 19.34 -23.04 3.62
C ARG A 130 18.77 -24.45 3.82
N ASP A 131 19.23 -25.12 4.86
CA ASP A 131 18.53 -26.31 5.33
C ASP A 131 17.07 -25.95 5.70
N LEU A 132 16.17 -26.93 5.67
CA LEU A 132 14.74 -26.71 5.89
C LEU A 132 14.44 -25.96 7.19
N LYS A 133 15.16 -26.28 8.27
CA LYS A 133 14.96 -25.63 9.58
C LYS A 133 15.30 -24.14 9.52
N LYS A 134 16.43 -23.77 8.91
CA LYS A 134 16.83 -22.37 8.73
C LYS A 134 15.92 -21.64 7.74
N ALA A 135 15.47 -22.30 6.68
CA ALA A 135 14.53 -21.72 5.72
C ALA A 135 13.18 -21.40 6.38
N LEU A 136 12.64 -22.31 7.20
CA LEU A 136 11.42 -22.08 7.97
C LEU A 136 11.61 -20.99 9.04
N SER A 137 12.76 -20.96 9.72
CA SER A 137 13.07 -19.88 10.67
C SER A 137 13.14 -18.52 9.98
N TYR A 138 13.71 -18.46 8.78
CA TYR A 138 13.71 -17.27 7.94
C TYR A 138 12.28 -16.85 7.56
N ALA A 139 11.47 -17.81 7.10
CA ALA A 139 10.08 -17.57 6.73
C ALA A 139 9.27 -16.95 7.89
N ASN A 140 9.40 -17.51 9.10
CA ASN A 140 8.75 -16.96 10.29
C ASN A 140 9.26 -15.55 10.62
N SER A 141 10.57 -15.30 10.56
CA SER A 141 11.15 -13.98 10.85
C SER A 141 10.70 -12.88 9.87
N ARG A 142 10.21 -13.28 8.69
CA ARG A 142 9.73 -12.39 7.62
C ARG A 142 8.21 -12.33 7.53
N ASN A 143 7.48 -12.97 8.45
CA ASN A 143 6.02 -13.07 8.48
C ASN A 143 5.45 -13.60 7.16
N PHE A 144 6.00 -14.72 6.67
CA PHE A 144 5.31 -15.51 5.65
C PHE A 144 4.14 -16.27 6.27
N ASP A 145 3.04 -16.39 5.54
CA ASP A 145 1.86 -17.13 5.96
C ASP A 145 1.99 -18.62 5.62
N TYR A 146 2.61 -18.92 4.48
CA TYR A 146 2.76 -20.28 3.97
C TYR A 146 4.18 -20.57 3.48
N ALA A 147 4.62 -21.81 3.69
CA ALA A 147 5.82 -22.36 3.07
C ALA A 147 5.47 -23.59 2.22
N ILE A 148 5.87 -23.60 0.95
CA ILE A 148 5.75 -24.76 0.07
C ILE A 148 7.10 -25.45 0.03
N ILE A 149 7.14 -26.75 0.35
CA ILE A 149 8.36 -27.54 0.39
C ILE A 149 8.42 -28.40 -0.86
N ILE A 150 9.55 -28.38 -1.56
CA ILE A 150 9.79 -29.19 -2.76
C ILE A 150 11.04 -30.05 -2.57
N GLY A 151 10.85 -31.36 -2.58
CA GLY A 151 11.90 -32.36 -2.64
C GLY A 151 11.62 -33.43 -3.70
N SER A 152 12.38 -34.52 -3.63
CA SER A 152 12.25 -35.64 -4.56
C SER A 152 10.86 -36.29 -4.52
N ILE A 153 10.25 -36.37 -3.34
CA ILE A 153 8.92 -36.95 -3.14
C ILE A 153 7.86 -36.11 -3.86
N GLU A 154 7.87 -34.80 -3.65
CA GLU A 154 6.93 -33.87 -4.28
C GLU A 154 7.05 -33.89 -5.80
N VAL A 155 8.29 -33.88 -6.30
CA VAL A 155 8.56 -33.92 -7.74
C VAL A 155 8.07 -35.23 -8.37
N ASN A 156 8.34 -36.37 -7.73
CA ASN A 156 7.96 -37.68 -8.28
C ASN A 156 6.45 -37.94 -8.21
N GLU A 157 5.78 -37.44 -7.17
CA GLU A 157 4.34 -37.64 -6.99
C GLU A 157 3.48 -36.57 -7.68
N GLY A 158 4.08 -35.51 -8.21
CA GLY A 158 3.34 -34.37 -8.78
C GLY A 158 2.48 -33.62 -7.76
N LYS A 159 2.79 -33.77 -6.46
CA LYS A 159 2.10 -33.11 -5.34
C LYS A 159 3.04 -32.13 -4.67
N ILE A 160 2.49 -31.20 -3.90
CA ILE A 160 3.25 -30.26 -3.11
C ILE A 160 2.94 -30.39 -1.62
N THR A 161 3.95 -30.11 -0.81
CA THR A 161 3.81 -30.03 0.64
C THR A 161 3.64 -28.56 1.04
N LEU A 162 2.42 -28.17 1.40
CA LEU A 162 2.10 -26.84 1.91
C LEU A 162 2.15 -26.85 3.44
N LYS A 163 2.90 -25.93 4.03
CA LYS A 163 2.94 -25.69 5.46
C LYS A 163 2.30 -24.35 5.79
N ASP A 164 1.26 -24.38 6.63
CA ASP A 164 0.69 -23.19 7.25
C ASP A 164 1.60 -22.77 8.42
N LEU A 165 2.25 -21.61 8.29
CA LEU A 165 3.22 -21.13 9.28
C LEU A 165 2.54 -20.56 10.53
N ASN A 166 1.27 -20.15 10.40
CA ASN A 166 0.48 -19.64 11.53
C ASN A 166 -0.06 -20.79 12.39
N LYS A 167 -0.51 -21.89 11.77
CA LYS A 167 -1.05 -23.07 12.47
C LYS A 167 0.00 -24.14 12.78
N GLY A 168 1.11 -24.13 12.06
CA GLY A 168 2.13 -25.19 12.14
C GLY A 168 1.73 -26.50 11.44
N GLU A 169 0.59 -26.52 10.75
CA GLU A 169 0.04 -27.69 10.05
C GLU A 169 0.67 -27.88 8.66
N GLN A 170 0.68 -29.12 8.18
CA GLN A 170 1.20 -29.48 6.87
C GLN A 170 0.19 -30.31 6.09
N TYR A 171 0.08 -30.01 4.80
CA TYR A 171 -0.86 -30.65 3.89
C TYR A 171 -0.12 -31.07 2.62
N LYS A 172 -0.44 -32.27 2.13
CA LYS A 172 0.05 -32.76 0.84
C LYS A 172 -1.09 -32.69 -0.17
N MET A 173 -0.96 -31.82 -1.16
CA MET A 173 -2.05 -31.47 -2.07
C MET A 173 -1.54 -31.13 -3.47
N SER A 174 -2.46 -31.05 -4.42
CA SER A 174 -2.18 -30.55 -5.76
C SER A 174 -1.91 -29.04 -5.76
N ILE A 175 -1.38 -28.55 -6.88
CA ILE A 175 -1.16 -27.12 -7.10
C ILE A 175 -2.47 -26.34 -7.06
N GLU A 176 -3.52 -26.85 -7.68
CA GLU A 176 -4.84 -26.21 -7.73
C GLU A 176 -5.47 -26.10 -6.34
N GLU A 177 -5.44 -27.18 -5.55
CA GLU A 177 -5.90 -27.18 -4.16
C GLU A 177 -5.12 -26.16 -3.32
N THR A 178 -3.82 -26.04 -3.54
CA THR A 178 -2.98 -25.05 -2.83
C THR A 178 -3.37 -23.62 -3.16
N ILE A 179 -3.55 -23.30 -4.45
CA ILE A 179 -3.98 -21.96 -4.87
C ILE A 179 -5.33 -21.60 -4.24
N ASN A 180 -6.29 -22.54 -4.26
CA ASN A 180 -7.61 -22.33 -3.68
C ASN A 180 -7.54 -22.15 -2.16
N MET A 181 -6.74 -22.97 -1.47
CA MET A 181 -6.56 -22.87 -0.01
C MET A 181 -5.96 -21.52 0.38
N ILE A 182 -4.92 -21.03 -0.32
CA ILE A 182 -4.26 -19.76 -0.01
C ILE A 182 -5.20 -18.58 -0.27
N LYS A 183 -6.04 -18.62 -1.31
CA LYS A 183 -6.98 -17.55 -1.65
C LYS A 183 -8.23 -17.49 -0.77
N THR A 184 -8.70 -18.64 -0.29
CA THR A 184 -9.97 -18.75 0.45
C THR A 184 -9.79 -18.59 1.96
N SER A 185 -8.61 -18.97 2.46
CA SER A 185 -8.25 -18.79 3.86
C SER A 185 -7.93 -17.34 4.15
#